data_AF-E1Z8G5-F1
#
_entry.id   AF-E1Z8G5-F1
#
_cell.length_a   1.000
_cell.length_b   1.000
_cell.length_c   1.000
_cell.angle_alpha   90.00
_cell.angle_beta   90.00
_cell.angle_gamma   90.00
#
_symmetry.space_group_name_H-M   'P 1'
#
loop_
_entity.id
_entity.type
_entity.pdbx_description
1 polymer ?
#
loop_
_entity_poly.entity_id
_entity_poly.type
_entity_poly.pdbx_seq_one_letter_code
_entity_poly.pdbx_strand_id
1 'polypeptide(L)'
;MQAELAVAAQRYRGGLLLLLDPDVAGRQARRTLDDRLPGCLHAFLPSPLATAAAATKHHDQGNVGVEHAAAATIRAALAAPRRSDPQRQLFERHHLLSWGLVAELHARGGNVAWRRSQVCAYLGLGECDGKQLLRQLNRYGFTRQEVERALEWAERSVGSDGAAQQRQ
;
A
#
# COMPACT_ATOMS: atom_id res chain seq x y z
N MET A 1 -24.27 4.54 7.81
CA MET A 1 -23.11 4.56 6.88
C MET A 1 -23.35 5.27 5.53
N GLN A 2 -24.16 4.76 4.56
CA GLN A 2 -24.28 5.44 3.25
C GLN A 2 -24.85 6.87 3.35
N ALA A 3 -25.91 7.07 4.15
CA ALA A 3 -26.49 8.39 4.37
C ALA A 3 -25.50 9.37 5.03
N GLU A 4 -24.72 8.91 6.02
CA GLU A 4 -23.72 9.73 6.71
C GLU A 4 -22.56 10.13 5.79
N LEU A 5 -22.11 9.22 4.93
CA LEU A 5 -21.07 9.50 3.94
C LEU A 5 -21.56 10.52 2.90
N ALA A 6 -22.81 10.43 2.45
CA ALA A 6 -23.41 11.41 1.55
C ALA A 6 -23.53 12.79 2.22
N VAL A 7 -23.95 12.85 3.49
CA VAL A 7 -23.99 14.09 4.28
C VAL A 7 -22.60 14.70 4.43
N ALA A 8 -21.58 13.89 4.70
CA ALA A 8 -20.20 14.36 4.80
C ALA A 8 -19.70 14.96 3.48
N ALA A 9 -19.96 14.29 2.35
CA ALA A 9 -19.60 14.79 1.02
C ALA A 9 -20.31 16.11 0.68
N GLN A 10 -21.57 16.28 1.09
CA GLN A 10 -22.31 17.53 0.90
C GLN A 10 -21.83 18.66 1.82
N ARG A 11 -21.45 18.34 3.06
CA ARG A 11 -20.98 19.29 4.06
C ARG A 11 -19.59 19.82 3.73
N TYR A 12 -18.68 18.96 3.29
CA TYR A 12 -17.29 19.32 3.00
C TYR A 12 -17.07 19.46 1.48
N ARG A 13 -17.50 20.61 0.95
CA ARG A 13 -17.41 20.91 -0.50
C ARG A 13 -16.00 20.92 -1.08
N GLY A 14 -14.96 21.02 -0.23
CA GLY A 14 -13.55 20.90 -0.62
C GLY A 14 -13.12 19.47 -0.99
N GLY A 15 -14.02 18.50 -0.86
CA GLY A 15 -13.74 17.08 -1.08
C GLY A 15 -13.31 16.36 0.19
N LEU A 16 -13.23 15.04 0.10
CA LEU A 16 -12.78 14.17 1.19
C LEU A 16 -11.42 13.56 0.83
N LEU A 17 -10.56 13.41 1.83
CA LEU A 17 -9.28 12.73 1.73
C LEU A 17 -9.30 11.52 2.67
N LEU A 18 -9.04 10.34 2.12
CA LEU A 18 -9.01 9.07 2.82
C LEU A 18 -7.57 8.67 3.18
N LEU A 19 -7.28 8.67 4.48
CA LEU A 19 -6.11 8.05 5.08
C LEU A 19 -6.61 6.86 5.91
N LEU A 20 -6.15 5.66 5.55
CA LEU A 20 -6.57 4.40 6.14
C LEU A 20 -5.34 3.57 6.46
N ASP A 21 -5.51 2.55 7.29
CA ASP A 21 -4.44 1.64 7.67
C ASP A 21 -3.78 1.00 6.43
N PRO A 22 -2.45 0.90 6.40
CA PRO A 22 -1.72 0.37 5.26
C PRO A 22 -1.64 -1.17 5.32
N ASP A 23 -2.80 -1.80 5.47
CA ASP A 23 -2.99 -3.24 5.63
C ASP A 23 -4.11 -3.77 4.69
N VAL A 24 -4.49 -5.04 4.85
CA VAL A 24 -5.53 -5.66 4.00
C VAL A 24 -6.90 -5.07 4.28
N ALA A 25 -7.25 -4.83 5.56
CA ALA A 25 -8.55 -4.31 5.94
C ALA A 25 -8.73 -2.87 5.45
N GLY A 26 -7.72 -2.03 5.63
CA GLY A 26 -7.67 -0.66 5.12
C GLY A 26 -7.75 -0.61 3.60
N ARG A 27 -7.10 -1.54 2.86
CA ARG A 27 -7.29 -1.64 1.40
C ARG A 27 -8.74 -1.96 1.02
N GLN A 28 -9.39 -2.90 1.71
CA GLN A 28 -10.78 -3.27 1.43
C GLN A 28 -11.76 -2.14 1.75
N ALA A 29 -11.54 -1.46 2.88
CA ALA A 29 -12.28 -0.27 3.26
C ALA A 29 -12.09 0.86 2.23
N ARG A 30 -10.85 1.09 1.78
CA ARG A 30 -10.53 2.09 0.74
C ARG A 30 -11.35 1.86 -0.52
N ARG A 31 -11.39 0.63 -1.02
CA ARG A 31 -12.17 0.29 -2.22
C ARG A 31 -13.66 0.55 -1.99
N THR A 32 -14.19 0.09 -0.87
CA THR A 32 -15.61 0.27 -0.50
C THR A 32 -15.98 1.75 -0.41
N LEU A 33 -15.11 2.57 0.15
CA LEU A 33 -15.31 4.01 0.29
C LEU A 33 -15.17 4.73 -1.04
N ASP A 34 -14.17 4.40 -1.85
CA ASP A 34 -13.96 4.98 -3.19
C ASP A 34 -15.17 4.73 -4.11
N ASP A 35 -15.71 3.51 -4.09
CA ASP A 35 -16.91 3.15 -4.87
C ASP A 35 -18.17 3.92 -4.39
N ARG A 36 -18.22 4.33 -3.11
CA ARG A 36 -19.36 5.06 -2.52
C ARG A 36 -19.21 6.57 -2.53
N LEU A 37 -17.97 7.06 -2.61
CA LEU A 37 -17.60 8.47 -2.54
C LEU A 37 -16.70 8.83 -3.73
N PRO A 38 -17.27 8.91 -4.94
CA PRO A 38 -16.48 9.22 -6.13
C PRO A 38 -15.83 10.60 -6.01
N GLY A 39 -14.58 10.70 -6.46
CA GLY A 39 -13.79 11.94 -6.44
C GLY A 39 -13.03 12.20 -5.14
N CYS A 40 -13.07 11.27 -4.17
CA CYS A 40 -12.20 11.32 -3.01
C CYS A 40 -10.72 11.30 -3.39
N LEU A 41 -9.93 11.93 -2.53
CA LEU A 41 -8.48 11.85 -2.55
C LEU A 41 -8.02 10.72 -1.62
N HIS A 42 -6.89 10.09 -1.95
CA HIS A 42 -6.38 8.91 -1.26
C HIS A 42 -4.92 9.12 -0.86
N ALA A 43 -4.66 9.13 0.44
CA ALA A 43 -3.31 9.11 0.99
C ALA A 43 -2.90 7.67 1.34
N PHE A 44 -1.62 7.36 1.16
CA PHE A 44 -1.02 6.06 1.41
C PHE A 44 0.19 6.22 2.33
N LEU A 45 0.29 5.34 3.33
CA LEU A 45 1.40 5.31 4.27
C LEU A 45 2.22 4.05 4.02
N PRO A 46 3.55 4.13 3.91
CA PRO A 46 4.38 2.93 3.93
C PRO A 46 4.14 2.15 5.22
N SER A 47 3.75 0.88 5.13
CA SER A 47 3.51 0.03 6.30
C SER A 47 4.71 0.01 7.26
N PRO A 48 5.98 -0.08 6.80
CA PRO A 48 7.15 -0.04 7.69
C PRO A 48 7.27 1.23 8.54
N LEU A 49 6.63 2.34 8.13
CA LEU A 49 6.60 3.60 8.88
C LEU A 49 5.32 3.78 9.71
N ALA A 50 4.48 2.75 9.74
CA ALA A 50 3.19 2.68 10.43
C ALA A 50 3.07 1.32 11.15
N THR A 51 4.20 0.77 11.61
CA THR A 51 4.27 -0.50 12.33
C THR A 51 4.74 -0.28 13.76
N ALA A 52 4.08 -0.90 14.73
CA ALA A 52 4.47 -0.89 16.12
C ALA A 52 5.88 -1.47 16.31
N ALA A 53 6.81 -0.62 16.74
CA ALA A 53 8.20 -1.00 16.96
C ALA A 53 8.41 -1.87 18.21
N ALA A 54 7.49 -1.83 19.16
CA ALA A 54 7.52 -2.61 20.39
C ALA A 54 6.10 -3.02 20.79
N ALA A 55 5.99 -4.13 21.51
CA ALA A 55 4.73 -4.56 22.09
C ALA A 55 4.29 -3.62 23.22
N THR A 56 2.98 -3.41 23.32
CA THR A 56 2.32 -2.63 24.38
C THR A 56 1.19 -3.47 24.97
N LYS A 57 0.50 -2.95 26.00
CA LYS A 57 -0.69 -3.60 26.56
C LYS A 57 -1.81 -3.82 25.52
N HIS A 58 -1.84 -3.02 24.45
CA HIS A 58 -2.94 -2.99 23.48
C HIS A 58 -2.55 -3.46 22.07
N HIS A 59 -1.25 -3.55 21.78
CA HIS A 59 -0.74 -3.87 20.45
C HIS A 59 0.50 -4.73 20.52
N ASP A 60 0.56 -5.78 19.72
CA ASP A 60 1.77 -6.59 19.55
C ASP A 60 2.81 -5.85 18.72
N GLN A 61 4.09 -6.19 18.91
CA GLN A 61 5.15 -5.75 18.01
C GLN A 61 4.82 -6.24 16.60
N GLY A 62 4.92 -5.34 15.62
CA GLY A 62 4.55 -5.66 14.23
C GLY A 62 3.11 -5.31 13.85
N ASN A 63 2.27 -4.86 14.80
CA ASN A 63 0.94 -4.34 14.44
C ASN A 63 1.04 -3.13 13.51
N VAL A 64 0.24 -3.12 12.45
CA VAL A 64 0.24 -2.10 11.40
C VAL A 64 -1.00 -1.22 11.57
N GLY A 65 -0.82 0.11 11.61
CA GLY A 65 -1.92 1.05 11.77
C GLY A 65 -1.47 2.51 11.70
N VAL A 66 -2.37 3.41 11.31
CA VAL A 66 -2.10 4.86 11.23
C VAL A 66 -1.63 5.41 12.58
N GLU A 67 -2.12 4.86 13.69
CA GLU A 67 -1.75 5.23 15.07
C GLU A 67 -0.27 5.01 15.39
N HIS A 68 0.41 4.15 14.64
CA HIS A 68 1.84 3.88 14.80
C HIS A 68 2.72 4.76 13.90
N ALA A 69 2.12 5.58 13.03
CA ALA A 69 2.86 6.46 12.15
C ALA A 69 3.27 7.75 12.84
N ALA A 70 4.52 8.17 12.63
CA ALA A 70 4.99 9.47 13.08
C ALA A 70 4.18 10.60 12.40
N ALA A 71 3.97 11.71 13.10
CA ALA A 71 3.23 12.87 12.57
C ALA A 71 3.83 13.40 11.25
N ALA A 72 5.16 13.33 11.09
CA ALA A 72 5.83 13.71 9.85
C ALA A 72 5.44 12.80 8.67
N THR A 73 5.33 11.49 8.90
CA THR A 73 4.89 10.50 7.91
C THR A 73 3.45 10.76 7.49
N ILE A 74 2.56 11.05 8.46
CA ILE A 74 1.16 11.40 8.18
C ILE A 74 1.10 12.66 7.31
N ARG A 75 1.82 13.74 7.68
CA ARG A 75 1.85 14.98 6.90
C ARG A 75 2.35 14.74 5.46
N ALA A 76 3.39 13.93 5.28
CA ALA A 76 3.91 13.60 3.96
C ALA A 76 2.87 12.86 3.10
N ALA A 77 2.15 11.87 3.68
CA ALA A 77 1.11 11.14 2.98
C ALA A 77 -0.08 12.04 2.59
N LEU A 78 -0.48 12.97 3.47
CA LEU A 78 -1.55 13.93 3.22
C LEU A 78 -1.18 14.99 2.18
N ALA A 79 0.10 15.31 2.02
CA ALA A 79 0.59 16.32 1.07
C ALA A 79 0.63 15.83 -0.39
N ALA A 80 0.68 14.52 -0.61
CA ALA A 80 0.71 13.91 -1.94
C ALA A 80 -0.45 12.91 -2.15
N PRO A 81 -1.71 13.34 -1.99
CA PRO A 81 -2.84 12.44 -2.13
C PRO A 81 -3.15 12.17 -3.61
N ARG A 82 -3.80 11.04 -3.87
CA ARG A 82 -4.06 10.54 -5.23
C ARG A 82 -5.53 10.51 -5.54
N ARG A 83 -5.91 10.74 -6.80
CA ARG A 83 -7.25 10.45 -7.30
C ARG A 83 -7.33 9.00 -7.76
N SER A 84 -8.47 8.37 -7.56
CA SER A 84 -8.78 7.09 -8.19
C SER A 84 -9.16 7.30 -9.66
N ASP A 85 -8.67 6.41 -10.51
CA ASP A 85 -9.04 6.31 -11.92
C ASP A 85 -9.16 4.82 -12.28
N PRO A 86 -10.38 4.24 -12.22
CA PRO A 86 -10.61 2.84 -12.57
C PRO A 86 -10.30 2.49 -14.03
N GLN A 87 -10.20 3.48 -14.91
CA GLN A 87 -9.94 3.29 -16.34
C GLN A 87 -8.45 3.35 -16.69
N ARG A 88 -7.62 3.87 -15.79
CA ARG A 88 -6.17 3.94 -15.99
C ARG A 88 -5.56 2.56 -16.20
N GLN A 89 -4.76 2.41 -17.26
CA GLN A 89 -4.02 1.18 -17.60
C GLN A 89 -2.55 1.51 -17.92
N LEU A 90 -1.81 2.09 -16.97
CA LEU A 90 -0.38 2.36 -17.18
C LEU A 90 0.46 1.06 -17.15
N PHE A 91 0.07 0.14 -16.28
CA PHE A 91 0.78 -1.11 -16.08
C PHE A 91 -0.07 -2.29 -16.51
N GLU A 92 0.63 -3.37 -16.82
CA GLU A 92 0.06 -4.65 -17.22
C GLU A 92 0.80 -5.80 -16.53
N ARG A 93 0.30 -7.03 -16.69
CA ARG A 93 0.95 -8.22 -16.12
C ARG A 93 2.43 -8.35 -16.52
N HIS A 94 2.78 -8.01 -17.76
CA HIS A 94 4.17 -8.11 -18.24
C HIS A 94 5.12 -7.16 -17.49
N HIS A 95 4.63 -6.01 -17.00
CA HIS A 95 5.41 -5.13 -16.13
C HIS A 95 5.68 -5.78 -14.76
N LEU A 96 4.67 -6.45 -14.18
CA LEU A 96 4.89 -7.17 -12.92
C LEU A 96 5.86 -8.35 -13.09
N LEU A 97 5.86 -9.00 -14.25
CA LEU A 97 6.83 -10.05 -14.58
C LEU A 97 8.24 -9.48 -14.68
N SER A 98 8.45 -8.37 -15.39
CA SER A 98 9.79 -7.77 -15.55
C SER A 98 10.34 -7.23 -14.23
N TRP A 99 9.49 -6.82 -13.30
CA TRP A 99 9.88 -6.46 -11.94
C TRP A 99 10.03 -7.66 -10.98
N GLY A 100 9.77 -8.88 -11.43
CA GLY A 100 9.84 -10.08 -10.58
C GLY A 100 8.84 -10.08 -9.43
N LEU A 101 7.67 -9.45 -9.62
CA LEU A 101 6.57 -9.36 -8.64
C LEU A 101 5.49 -10.42 -8.88
N VAL A 102 5.53 -11.08 -10.04
CA VAL A 102 4.77 -12.31 -10.35
C VAL A 102 5.68 -13.28 -11.10
N ALA A 103 5.32 -14.57 -11.08
CA ALA A 103 6.06 -15.61 -11.77
C ALA A 103 5.26 -16.17 -12.95
N GLU A 104 5.96 -16.76 -13.91
CA GLU A 104 5.34 -17.64 -14.90
C GLU A 104 4.98 -18.98 -14.25
N LEU A 105 3.95 -19.65 -14.77
CA LEU A 105 3.60 -20.99 -14.33
C LEU A 105 4.85 -21.88 -14.49
N HIS A 106 5.30 -22.50 -13.40
CA HIS A 106 6.48 -23.38 -13.30
C HIS A 106 7.86 -22.70 -13.16
N ALA A 107 7.95 -21.38 -13.04
CA ALA A 107 9.22 -20.74 -12.70
C ALA A 107 9.65 -21.10 -11.27
N ARG A 108 10.71 -21.89 -11.13
CA ARG A 108 11.42 -22.10 -9.85
C ARG A 108 12.51 -21.03 -9.75
N GLY A 109 12.27 -19.97 -8.97
CA GLY A 109 13.30 -18.98 -8.70
C GLY A 109 12.78 -17.73 -7.99
N GLY A 110 13.44 -17.39 -6.87
CA GLY A 110 13.21 -16.17 -6.10
C GLY A 110 11.96 -16.18 -5.21
N ASN A 111 12.04 -15.53 -4.05
CA ASN A 111 10.88 -15.35 -3.18
C ASN A 111 10.00 -14.20 -3.71
N VAL A 112 9.35 -14.43 -4.88
CA VAL A 112 8.48 -13.47 -5.57
C VAL A 112 7.35 -12.98 -4.66
N ALA A 113 6.80 -13.88 -3.83
CA ALA A 113 5.77 -13.53 -2.86
C ALA A 113 6.29 -12.53 -1.82
N TRP A 114 7.47 -12.79 -1.25
CA TRP A 114 8.11 -11.86 -0.32
C TRP A 114 8.44 -10.53 -0.98
N ARG A 115 9.05 -10.53 -2.19
CA ARG A 115 9.40 -9.28 -2.89
C ARG A 115 8.14 -8.45 -3.17
N ARG A 116 7.06 -9.10 -3.60
CA ARG A 116 5.76 -8.45 -3.77
C ARG A 116 5.22 -7.90 -2.46
N SER A 117 5.31 -8.65 -1.37
CA SER A 117 4.90 -8.18 -0.03
C SER A 117 5.66 -6.92 0.39
N GLN A 118 6.99 -6.92 0.22
CA GLN A 118 7.83 -5.75 0.52
C GLN A 118 7.45 -4.52 -0.32
N VAL A 119 7.23 -4.69 -1.63
CA VAL A 119 6.76 -3.61 -2.51
C VAL A 119 5.39 -3.09 -2.07
N CYS A 120 4.45 -3.98 -1.74
CA CYS A 120 3.12 -3.58 -1.30
C CYS A 120 3.17 -2.83 0.04
N ALA A 121 4.01 -3.29 0.97
CA ALA A 121 4.23 -2.64 2.26
C ALA A 121 4.80 -1.23 2.08
N TYR A 122 5.85 -1.08 1.26
CA TYR A 122 6.45 0.23 0.98
C TYR A 122 5.46 1.22 0.34
N LEU A 123 4.59 0.74 -0.56
CA LEU A 123 3.58 1.56 -1.22
C LEU A 123 2.32 1.79 -0.38
N GLY A 124 2.19 1.16 0.79
CA GLY A 124 1.02 1.29 1.66
C GLY A 124 -0.25 0.62 1.13
N LEU A 125 -0.10 -0.47 0.38
CA LEU A 125 -1.20 -1.17 -0.27
C LEU A 125 -1.75 -2.34 0.56
N GLY A 126 -1.11 -2.66 1.68
CA GLY A 126 -1.31 -3.91 2.39
C GLY A 126 -0.95 -5.13 1.54
N GLU A 127 -1.01 -6.32 2.12
CA GLU A 127 -0.62 -7.54 1.39
C GLU A 127 -1.52 -7.78 0.17
N CYS A 128 -0.93 -7.89 -1.02
CA CYS A 128 -1.65 -8.07 -2.28
C CYS A 128 -1.13 -9.28 -3.07
N ASP A 129 -2.04 -9.98 -3.76
CA ASP A 129 -1.67 -10.84 -4.88
C ASP A 129 -1.28 -9.99 -6.11
N GLY A 130 -0.75 -10.64 -7.16
CA GLY A 130 -0.32 -9.93 -8.38
C GLY A 130 -1.44 -9.19 -9.12
N LYS A 131 -2.66 -9.74 -9.14
CA LYS A 131 -3.83 -9.09 -9.79
C LYS A 131 -4.30 -7.88 -8.98
N GLN A 132 -4.28 -7.99 -7.65
CA GLN A 132 -4.59 -6.90 -6.73
C GLN A 132 -3.56 -5.80 -6.85
N LEU A 133 -2.27 -6.11 -6.78
CA LEU A 133 -1.20 -5.12 -6.95
C LEU A 133 -1.36 -4.36 -8.27
N LEU A 134 -1.54 -5.07 -9.39
CA LEU A 134 -1.73 -4.43 -10.69
C LEU A 134 -2.90 -3.44 -10.68
N ARG A 135 -4.05 -3.85 -10.14
CA ARG A 135 -5.24 -3.00 -10.02
C ARG A 135 -4.98 -1.77 -9.13
N GLN A 136 -4.27 -1.93 -8.01
CA GLN A 136 -3.96 -0.83 -7.11
C GLN A 136 -3.02 0.18 -7.76
N LEU A 137 -1.94 -0.29 -8.39
CA LEU A 137 -0.96 0.57 -9.08
C LEU A 137 -1.63 1.41 -10.17
N ASN A 138 -2.51 0.78 -10.95
CA ASN A 138 -3.26 1.44 -11.99
C ASN A 138 -4.29 2.42 -11.43
N ARG A 139 -5.21 1.93 -10.58
CA ARG A 139 -6.35 2.70 -10.07
C ARG A 139 -5.93 3.94 -9.30
N TYR A 140 -4.87 3.87 -8.50
CA TYR A 140 -4.46 4.99 -7.66
C TYR A 140 -3.29 5.78 -8.25
N GLY A 141 -3.01 5.65 -9.55
CA GLY A 141 -2.07 6.56 -10.19
C GLY A 141 -0.61 6.40 -9.77
N PHE A 142 -0.18 5.20 -9.34
CA PHE A 142 1.24 4.98 -9.04
C PHE A 142 2.08 5.08 -10.31
N THR A 143 3.27 5.64 -10.18
CA THR A 143 4.21 5.87 -11.28
C THR A 143 5.29 4.79 -11.32
N ARG A 144 5.97 4.66 -12.46
CA ARG A 144 7.08 3.70 -12.62
C ARG A 144 8.19 3.95 -11.60
N GLN A 145 8.55 5.22 -11.39
CA GLN A 145 9.56 5.64 -10.43
C GLN A 145 9.20 5.27 -8.98
N GLU A 146 7.92 5.30 -8.62
CA GLU A 146 7.48 4.88 -7.28
C GLU A 146 7.61 3.37 -7.08
N VAL A 147 7.28 2.59 -8.12
CA VAL A 147 7.48 1.13 -8.09
C VAL A 147 8.96 0.79 -8.03
N GLU A 148 9.80 1.48 -8.80
CA GLU A 148 11.27 1.30 -8.77
C GLU A 148 11.84 1.58 -7.38
N ARG A 149 11.45 2.69 -6.74
CA ARG A 149 11.85 2.96 -5.34
C ARG A 149 11.41 1.88 -4.36
N ALA A 150 10.21 1.31 -4.57
CA ALA A 150 9.72 0.22 -3.74
C ALA A 150 10.52 -1.08 -3.96
N LEU A 151 10.96 -1.34 -5.21
CA LEU A 151 11.81 -2.47 -5.55
C LEU A 151 13.20 -2.33 -4.92
N GLU A 152 13.82 -1.15 -5.03
CA GLU A 152 15.10 -0.86 -4.36
C GLU A 152 15.01 -1.02 -2.84
N TRP A 153 13.90 -0.58 -2.24
CA TRP A 153 13.65 -0.80 -0.82
C TRP A 153 13.57 -2.29 -0.48
N ALA A 154 12.80 -3.06 -1.27
CA ALA A 154 12.69 -4.51 -1.07
C ALA A 154 14.04 -5.21 -1.19
N GLU A 155 14.89 -4.83 -2.15
CA GLU A 155 16.22 -5.41 -2.32
C GLU A 155 17.15 -5.14 -1.12
N ARG A 156 17.09 -3.94 -0.55
CA ARG A 156 17.84 -3.60 0.67
C ARG A 156 17.36 -4.42 1.88
N SER A 157 16.07 -4.68 1.99
CA SER A 157 15.50 -5.49 3.09
C SER A 157 15.93 -6.97 3.03
N VAL A 158 16.30 -7.51 1.85
CA VAL A 158 16.86 -8.88 1.74
C VAL A 158 18.19 -8.97 2.48
N GLY A 159 19.02 -7.93 2.38
CA GLY A 159 20.38 -7.91 2.94
C GLY A 159 20.40 -7.87 4.48
N SER A 160 19.36 -7.32 5.11
CA SER A 160 19.24 -7.30 6.58
C SER A 160 18.77 -8.62 7.17
N ASP A 161 17.87 -9.34 6.47
CA ASP A 161 17.31 -10.61 6.97
C ASP A 161 18.28 -11.79 6.76
N GLY A 162 19.07 -11.79 5.68
CA GLY A 162 20.10 -12.81 5.43
C GLY A 162 21.21 -12.85 6.48
N ALA A 163 21.52 -11.70 7.11
CA ALA A 163 22.50 -11.62 8.20
C ALA A 163 21.94 -12.06 9.57
N ALA A 164 20.61 -12.12 9.71
CA ALA A 164 19.94 -12.63 10.91
C ALA A 164 19.76 -14.17 10.86
N GLN A 165 19.56 -14.73 9.68
CA GLN A 165 19.41 -16.18 9.47
C GLN A 165 20.73 -16.98 9.50
N GLN A 166 21.89 -16.32 9.44
CA GLN A 166 23.21 -16.97 9.58
C GLN A 166 23.75 -16.98 11.03
N ARG A 167 22.96 -16.51 12.01
CA ARG A 167 23.35 -16.46 13.44
C ARG A 167 22.49 -17.38 14.34
N GLN A 168 21.94 -18.44 13.78
CA GLN A 168 21.32 -19.53 14.55
C GLN A 168 21.99 -20.86 14.19
#